data_AF-A0A537PMP8-F1
#
_entry.id   AF-A0A537PMP8-F1
#
_cell.length_a   1.000
_cell.length_b   1.000
_cell.length_c   1.000
_cell.angle_alpha   90.00
_cell.angle_beta   90.00
_cell.angle_gamma   90.00
#
_symmetry.space_group_name_H-M   'P 1'
#
loop_
_entity.id
_entity.type
_entity.pdbx_description
1 polymer ?
#
loop_
_entity_poly.entity_id
_entity_poly.type
_entity_poly.pdbx_seq_one_letter_code
_entity_poly.pdbx_strand_id
1 'polypeptide(L)'
;MKRSTLEILSTEELCALHDKVTATLAAKINAEKKVLEDRLAKLNGRLRVAQIGETPKRRSYPTVFPKFRNPEQPSETWAGRGKKPRWLTAQLKAGKQIDDFRIGLAA
;
A
#
# COMPACT_ATOMS: atom_id res chain seq x y z
N MET A 1 13.89 32.21 -39.73
CA MET A 1 13.49 32.15 -41.16
C MET A 1 12.95 33.50 -41.55
N LYS A 2 13.34 34.00 -42.72
CA LYS A 2 13.12 35.40 -43.14
C LYS A 2 11.64 35.59 -43.46
N ARG A 3 10.92 36.50 -42.78
CA ARG A 3 9.48 36.77 -43.04
C ARG A 3 9.18 37.03 -44.51
N SER A 4 10.11 37.70 -45.18
CA SER A 4 10.07 38.02 -46.61
C SER A 4 10.09 36.81 -47.54
N THR A 5 10.55 35.62 -47.11
CA THR A 5 10.45 34.41 -47.95
C THR A 5 9.09 33.73 -47.84
N LEU A 6 8.32 33.98 -46.78
CA LEU A 6 6.99 33.39 -46.58
C LEU A 6 5.92 34.14 -47.38
N GLU A 7 6.12 35.44 -47.63
CA GLU A 7 5.21 36.28 -48.40
C GLU A 7 5.31 36.04 -49.92
N ILE A 8 6.41 35.44 -50.39
CA ILE A 8 6.66 35.13 -51.81
C ILE A 8 6.21 33.70 -52.17
N LEU A 9 6.03 32.82 -51.18
CA LEU A 9 5.62 31.43 -51.38
C LEU A 9 4.14 31.34 -51.75
N SER A 10 3.83 30.43 -52.67
CA SER A 10 2.45 30.10 -53.05
C SER A 10 1.67 29.52 -51.86
N THR A 11 0.34 29.60 -51.90
CA THR A 11 -0.55 29.02 -50.89
C THR A 11 -0.30 27.52 -50.69
N GLU A 12 -0.02 26.78 -51.76
CA GLU A 12 0.33 25.35 -51.71
C GLU A 12 1.66 25.09 -51.00
N GLU A 13 2.68 25.93 -51.25
CA GLU A 13 3.99 25.80 -50.61
C GLU A 13 3.91 26.17 -49.11
N LEU A 14 3.06 27.14 -48.76
CA LEU A 14 2.79 27.54 -47.39
C LEU A 14 2.08 26.41 -46.61
N CYS A 15 1.09 25.74 -47.21
CA CYS A 15 0.44 24.55 -46.66
C CYS A 15 1.43 23.39 -46.49
N ALA A 16 2.22 23.09 -47.52
CA ALA A 16 3.22 22.03 -47.44
C ALA A 16 4.27 22.29 -46.34
N LEU A 17 4.67 23.54 -46.15
CA LEU A 17 5.56 23.94 -45.05
C LEU A 17 4.88 23.77 -43.69
N HIS A 18 3.62 24.17 -43.55
CA HIS A 18 2.85 23.98 -42.33
C HIS A 18 2.76 22.50 -41.96
N ASP A 19 2.42 21.63 -42.91
CA ASP A 19 2.31 20.18 -42.69
C ASP A 19 3.65 19.55 -42.30
N LYS A 20 4.74 20.04 -42.89
CA LYS A 20 6.08 19.63 -42.50
C LYS A 20 6.43 20.08 -41.09
N VAL A 21 6.05 21.29 -40.70
CA VAL A 21 6.28 21.81 -39.34
C VAL A 21 5.44 21.04 -38.32
N THR A 22 4.17 20.78 -38.60
CA THR A 22 3.30 20.02 -37.68
C THR A 22 3.77 18.57 -37.55
N ALA A 23 4.15 17.91 -38.64
CA ALA A 23 4.69 16.55 -38.62
C ALA A 23 6.01 16.48 -37.82
N THR A 24 6.93 17.44 -38.03
CA THR A 24 8.20 17.48 -37.29
C THR A 24 8.00 17.79 -35.81
N LEU A 25 7.06 18.68 -35.47
CA LEU A 25 6.71 18.97 -34.08
C LEU A 25 6.09 17.75 -33.39
N ALA A 26 5.14 17.08 -34.04
CA ALA A 26 4.52 15.86 -33.53
C ALA A 26 5.54 14.74 -33.31
N ALA A 27 6.48 14.55 -34.25
CA ALA A 27 7.56 13.58 -34.11
C ALA A 27 8.46 13.88 -32.89
N LYS A 28 8.82 15.16 -32.68
CA LYS A 28 9.62 15.58 -31.52
C LYS A 28 8.87 15.37 -30.20
N ILE A 29 7.59 15.76 -30.14
CA ILE A 29 6.74 15.54 -28.96
C ILE A 29 6.65 14.05 -28.62
N ASN A 30 6.42 13.19 -29.62
CA ASN A 30 6.35 11.74 -29.40
C ASN A 30 7.69 11.15 -28.93
N ALA A 31 8.82 11.63 -29.44
CA ALA A 31 10.14 11.21 -29.00
C ALA A 31 10.39 11.60 -27.53
N GLU A 32 10.08 12.84 -27.15
CA GLU A 32 10.20 13.30 -25.76
C GLU A 32 9.25 12.54 -24.83
N LYS A 33 8.00 12.33 -25.25
CA LYS A 33 7.01 11.53 -24.52
C LYS A 33 7.54 10.12 -24.25
N LYS A 34 8.10 9.44 -25.26
CA LYS A 34 8.68 8.10 -25.12
C LYS A 34 9.82 8.06 -24.10
N VAL A 35 10.70 9.08 -24.11
CA VAL A 35 11.80 9.19 -23.13
C VAL A 35 11.25 9.36 -21.70
N LEU A 36 10.21 10.17 -21.53
CA LEU A 36 9.55 10.36 -20.24
C LEU A 36 8.85 9.07 -19.77
N GLU A 37 8.17 8.36 -20.66
CA GLU A 37 7.54 7.06 -20.38
C GLU A 37 8.58 6.01 -19.96
N ASP A 38 9.71 5.92 -20.66
CA ASP A 38 10.82 5.03 -20.31
C ASP A 38 11.40 5.36 -18.93
N ARG A 39 11.53 6.65 -18.61
CA ARG A 39 12.00 7.11 -17.29
C ARG A 39 10.99 6.78 -16.19
N LEU A 40 9.71 6.98 -16.46
CA LEU A 40 8.62 6.67 -15.53
C LEU A 40 8.51 5.16 -15.30
N ALA A 41 8.66 4.34 -16.34
CA ALA A 41 8.70 2.89 -16.24
C ALA A 41 9.87 2.40 -15.37
N LYS A 42 11.05 2.99 -15.51
CA LYS A 42 12.22 2.68 -14.65
C LYS A 42 11.99 3.05 -13.19
N LEU A 43 11.39 4.20 -12.91
CA LEU A 43 11.08 4.64 -11.54
C LEU A 43 9.98 3.80 -10.91
N ASN A 44 8.91 3.52 -11.66
CA ASN A 44 7.82 2.66 -11.21
C ASN A 44 8.24 1.20 -11.05
N GLY A 45 9.14 0.70 -11.90
CA GLY A 45 9.76 -0.62 -11.74
C GLY A 45 10.55 -0.71 -10.43
N ARG A 46 11.32 0.33 -10.09
CA ARG A 46 12.06 0.40 -8.81
C ARG A 46 11.13 0.51 -7.60
N LEU A 47 10.08 1.31 -7.68
CA LEU A 47 9.04 1.39 -6.64
C LEU A 47 8.30 0.07 -6.47
N ARG A 48 7.96 -0.63 -7.57
CA ARG A 48 7.37 -1.96 -7.52
C ARG A 48 8.33 -2.98 -6.93
N VAL A 49 9.63 -2.96 -7.25
CA VAL A 49 10.61 -3.84 -6.59
C VAL A 49 10.79 -3.50 -5.12
N ALA A 50 10.68 -2.22 -4.72
CA ALA A 50 10.66 -1.85 -3.31
C ALA A 50 9.39 -2.31 -2.57
N GLN A 51 8.24 -2.42 -3.26
CA GLN A 51 6.99 -2.96 -2.71
C GLN A 51 6.87 -4.49 -2.81
N ILE A 52 7.53 -5.12 -3.79
CA ILE A 52 7.66 -6.57 -4.01
C ILE A 52 8.98 -7.07 -3.42
N GLY A 53 9.65 -6.27 -2.59
CA GLY A 53 10.51 -6.82 -1.56
C GLY A 53 9.59 -7.62 -0.67
N GLU A 54 9.62 -8.94 -0.82
CA GLU A 54 8.79 -9.90 -0.09
C GLU A 54 8.69 -9.45 1.36
N THR A 55 7.57 -8.83 1.73
CA THR A 55 7.27 -8.67 3.15
C THR A 55 7.24 -10.10 3.69
N PRO A 56 8.11 -10.46 4.65
CA PRO A 56 8.23 -11.84 5.09
C PRO A 56 6.84 -12.28 5.52
N LYS A 57 6.30 -13.29 4.82
CA LYS A 57 4.93 -13.77 5.01
C LYS A 57 4.78 -14.13 6.48
N ARG A 58 4.13 -13.25 7.25
CA ARG A 58 3.95 -13.45 8.69
C ARG A 58 3.25 -14.79 8.87
N ARG A 59 3.90 -15.71 9.59
CA ARG A 59 3.29 -16.98 9.96
C ARG A 59 1.95 -16.69 10.64
N SER A 60 0.89 -17.33 10.17
CA SER A 60 -0.42 -17.21 10.81
C SER A 60 -0.26 -17.70 12.26
N TYR A 61 -0.50 -16.81 13.22
CA TYR A 61 -0.41 -17.17 14.63
C TYR A 61 -1.69 -17.93 15.00
N PRO A 62 -1.60 -19.05 15.75
CA PRO A 62 -2.79 -19.80 16.14
C PRO A 62 -3.74 -18.93 16.97
N THR A 63 -5.04 -19.05 16.71
CA THR A 63 -6.09 -18.36 17.48
C THR A 63 -5.99 -18.75 18.96
N VAL A 64 -5.87 -17.75 19.83
CA VAL A 64 -5.74 -17.96 21.27
C VAL A 64 -7.12 -17.81 21.92
N PHE A 65 -7.65 -18.90 22.45
CA PHE A 65 -8.94 -18.90 23.14
C PHE A 65 -8.81 -18.45 24.62
N PRO A 66 -9.82 -17.75 25.16
CA PRO A 66 -9.86 -17.41 26.58
C PRO A 66 -10.00 -18.68 27.44
N LYS A 67 -9.21 -18.77 28.52
CA LYS A 67 -9.20 -19.92 29.46
C LYS A 67 -9.83 -19.59 30.80
N PHE A 68 -9.83 -18.32 31.18
CA PHE A 68 -10.36 -17.84 32.46
C PHE A 68 -11.32 -16.67 32.22
N ARG A 69 -12.36 -16.57 33.04
CA ARG A 69 -13.40 -15.54 32.97
C ARG A 69 -13.68 -14.98 34.36
N ASN A 70 -13.86 -13.66 34.45
CA ASN A 70 -14.25 -13.04 35.70
C ASN A 70 -15.76 -13.32 36.00
N PRO A 71 -16.12 -13.85 37.18
CA PRO A 71 -17.51 -14.09 37.58
C PRO A 71 -18.26 -12.79 37.89
N GLU A 72 -17.57 -11.74 38.33
CA GLU A 72 -18.17 -10.43 38.62
C GLU A 72 -18.46 -9.66 37.32
N GLN A 73 -17.64 -9.89 36.29
CA GLN A 73 -17.76 -9.19 35.02
C GLN A 73 -17.45 -10.12 33.83
N PRO A 74 -18.47 -10.76 33.24
CA PRO A 74 -18.29 -11.79 32.22
C PRO A 74 -17.64 -11.30 30.90
N SER A 75 -17.49 -10.00 30.68
CA SER A 75 -16.74 -9.45 29.54
C SER A 75 -15.22 -9.62 29.70
N GLU A 76 -14.72 -9.72 30.93
CA GLU A 76 -13.30 -9.83 31.20
C GLU A 76 -12.85 -11.30 31.10
N THR A 77 -12.00 -11.59 30.12
CA THR A 77 -11.45 -12.93 29.91
C THR A 77 -9.93 -12.90 29.82
N TRP A 78 -9.31 -14.03 30.13
CA TRP A 78 -7.86 -14.18 30.07
C TRP A 78 -7.49 -15.53 29.48
N ALA A 79 -6.63 -15.54 28.47
CA ALA A 79 -6.19 -16.75 27.79
C ALA A 79 -5.10 -17.55 28.54
N GLY A 80 -4.67 -17.08 29.71
CA GLY A 80 -3.56 -17.69 30.45
C GLY A 80 -2.18 -17.38 29.86
N ARG A 81 -2.08 -16.41 28.94
CA ARG A 81 -0.81 -15.95 28.34
C ARG A 81 -0.58 -14.48 28.70
N GLY A 82 0.68 -14.11 28.96
CA GLY A 82 1.07 -12.74 29.26
C GLY A 82 0.70 -12.26 30.66
N LYS A 83 0.57 -10.94 30.83
CA LYS A 83 0.30 -10.30 32.12
C LYS A 83 -1.08 -10.71 32.65
N LYS A 84 -1.15 -11.10 33.93
CA LYS A 84 -2.41 -11.40 34.62
C LYS A 84 -3.26 -10.11 34.70
N PRO A 85 -4.57 -10.18 34.41
CA PRO A 85 -5.44 -9.01 34.54
C PRO A 85 -5.64 -8.62 36.00
N ARG A 86 -6.11 -7.38 36.22
CA ARG A 86 -6.28 -6.80 37.56
C ARG A 86 -7.29 -7.59 38.39
N TRP A 87 -8.41 -7.99 37.80
CA TRP A 87 -9.44 -8.80 38.46
C TRP A 87 -8.86 -10.13 38.96
N LEU A 88 -8.10 -10.85 38.12
CA LEU A 88 -7.54 -12.14 38.51
C LEU A 88 -6.52 -11.97 39.63
N THR A 89 -5.70 -10.92 39.56
CA THR A 89 -4.72 -10.62 40.61
C THR A 89 -5.42 -10.27 41.94
N ALA A 90 -6.53 -9.53 41.89
CA ALA A 90 -7.32 -9.20 43.08
C ALA A 90 -7.96 -10.45 43.72
N GLN A 91 -8.54 -11.33 42.90
CA GLN A 91 -9.17 -12.56 43.38
C GLN A 91 -8.12 -13.56 43.94
N LEU A 92 -6.94 -13.66 43.33
CA LEU A 92 -5.82 -14.45 43.86
C LEU A 92 -5.31 -13.89 45.20
N LYS A 93 -5.26 -12.56 45.36
CA LYS A 93 -4.91 -11.92 46.64
C LYS A 93 -5.98 -12.15 47.72
N ALA A 94 -7.24 -12.30 47.31
CA ALA A 94 -8.34 -12.66 48.19
C ALA A 94 -8.34 -14.15 48.60
N GLY A 95 -7.35 -14.93 48.18
CA GLY A 95 -7.18 -16.34 48.56
C GLY A 95 -7.93 -17.34 47.68
N LYS A 96 -8.57 -16.89 46.60
CA LYS A 96 -9.26 -17.77 45.65
C LYS A 96 -8.27 -18.44 44.70
N GLN A 97 -8.63 -19.61 44.19
CA GLN A 97 -7.76 -20.34 43.27
C GLN A 97 -8.03 -19.93 41.82
N ILE A 98 -7.01 -20.06 40.98
CA ILE A 98 -7.10 -19.70 39.57
C ILE A 98 -8.08 -20.62 38.81
N ASP A 99 -8.17 -21.88 39.22
CA ASP A 99 -9.03 -22.88 38.61
C ASP A 99 -10.52 -22.60 38.80
N ASP A 100 -10.90 -21.84 39.84
CA ASP A 100 -12.28 -21.40 40.09
C ASP A 100 -12.81 -20.49 38.96
N PHE A 101 -11.90 -19.86 38.22
CA PHE A 101 -12.23 -18.94 37.12
C PHE A 101 -12.13 -19.59 35.74
N ARG A 102 -11.80 -20.87 35.69
CA ARG A 102 -11.51 -21.57 34.44
C ARG A 102 -12.80 -21.86 33.69
N ILE A 103 -12.83 -21.46 32.42
CA ILE A 103 -13.92 -21.79 31.50
C ILE A 103 -13.49 -22.99 30.64
N GLY A 104 -14.40 -23.96 30.47
CA GLY A 104 -14.22 -25.03 29.50
C GLY A 104 -14.12 -24.43 28.10
N LEU A 105 -13.23 -24.97 27.27
CA LEU A 105 -13.05 -24.53 25.89
C LEU A 105 -14.39 -24.71 25.14
N ALA A 106 -15.12 -23.63 24.89
CA ALA A 106 -16.15 -23.63 23.88
C ALA A 106 -15.42 -23.74 22.53
N ALA A 107 -15.48 -24.94 21.95
CA ALA A 107 -14.98 -25.26 20.61
C ALA A 107 -15.73 -24.45 19.54
#